data_AF-A0A958YJ07-F1
#
_entry.id   AF-A0A958YJ07-F1
#
_cell.length_a   1.000
_cell.length_b   1.000
_cell.length_c   1.000
_cell.angle_alpha   90.00
_cell.angle_beta   90.00
_cell.angle_gamma   90.00
#
_symmetry.space_group_name_H-M   'P 1'
#
loop_
_entity.id
_entity.type
_entity.pdbx_description
1 polymer ?
#
loop_
_entity_poly.entity_id
_entity_poly.type
_entity_poly.pdbx_seq_one_letter_code
_entity_poly.pdbx_strand_id
1 'polypeptide(L)'
;MLKDQDKKDSEFLIRKINEAKTNGELTSNKPIIVVDGKPKRYHFELKENKLDFYKSDIKKIDILKNDVGIRIYGEFAKKGVVVITTKNLDKEAETSLTSLVKNKNVLIFLDGNEATNDDIQKVDPNDVDTVEVLKKEAAKKL
;
A
#
# COMPACT_ATOMS: atom_id res chain seq x y z
N MET A 1 -13.36 -13.31 2.72
CA MET A 1 -12.50 -12.12 2.92
C MET A 1 -11.14 -12.24 2.23
N LEU A 2 -10.64 -13.44 1.91
CA LEU A 2 -9.63 -13.63 0.85
C LEU A 2 -10.23 -14.50 -0.26
N LYS A 3 -9.55 -14.60 -1.40
CA LYS A 3 -9.81 -15.64 -2.40
C LYS A 3 -9.51 -16.98 -1.72
N ASP A 4 -10.42 -17.93 -1.89
CA ASP A 4 -10.46 -19.12 -1.03
C ASP A 4 -10.26 -20.36 -1.88
N GLN A 5 -9.20 -21.12 -1.62
CA GLN A 5 -9.08 -22.49 -2.10
C GLN A 5 -9.87 -23.46 -1.20
N ASP A 6 -9.90 -23.27 0.13
CA ASP A 6 -10.42 -24.27 1.09
C ASP A 6 -11.09 -23.70 2.37
N LYS A 7 -11.71 -22.52 2.35
CA LYS A 7 -12.30 -21.80 3.52
C LYS A 7 -11.30 -21.33 4.60
N LYS A 8 -10.05 -21.82 4.60
CA LYS A 8 -9.01 -21.49 5.59
C LYS A 8 -8.41 -20.09 5.43
N ASP A 9 -8.40 -19.56 4.22
CA ASP A 9 -7.77 -18.27 3.94
C ASP A 9 -8.65 -17.10 4.41
N SER A 10 -9.97 -17.26 4.32
CA SER A 10 -10.89 -16.27 4.86
C SER A 10 -10.90 -16.20 6.39
N GLU A 11 -10.63 -17.31 7.09
CA GLU A 11 -10.47 -17.36 8.54
C GLU A 11 -9.16 -16.73 9.04
N PHE A 12 -8.11 -16.74 8.20
CA PHE A 12 -6.80 -16.21 8.58
C PHE A 12 -6.84 -14.74 8.99
N LEU A 13 -7.47 -13.87 8.18
CA LEU A 13 -7.59 -12.44 8.49
C LEU A 13 -8.52 -12.19 9.67
N ILE A 14 -9.62 -12.95 9.78
CA ILE A 14 -10.55 -12.85 10.91
C ILE A 14 -9.82 -13.14 12.22
N ARG A 15 -9.02 -14.21 12.24
CA ARG A 15 -8.19 -14.57 13.40
C ARG A 15 -7.21 -13.46 13.75
N LYS A 16 -6.50 -12.89 12.76
CA LYS A 16 -5.56 -11.79 12.98
C LYS A 16 -6.24 -10.54 13.55
N ILE A 17 -7.42 -10.17 13.05
CA ILE A 17 -8.22 -9.06 13.58
C ILE A 17 -8.64 -9.32 15.03
N ASN A 18 -9.05 -10.56 15.36
CA ASN A 18 -9.43 -10.92 16.72
C ASN A 18 -8.22 -10.93 17.68
N GLU A 19 -7.06 -11.45 17.24
CA GLU A 19 -5.80 -11.39 18.00
C GLU A 19 -5.43 -9.93 18.31
N ALA A 20 -5.43 -9.06 17.29
CA ALA A 20 -5.13 -7.63 17.43
C ALA A 20 -6.08 -6.90 18.39
N LYS A 21 -7.36 -7.27 18.37
CA LYS A 21 -8.35 -6.74 19.32
C LYS A 21 -8.05 -7.18 20.75
N THR A 22 -7.76 -8.47 20.95
CA THR A 22 -7.42 -9.03 22.28
C THR A 22 -6.14 -8.39 22.84
N ASN A 23 -5.18 -8.06 21.96
CA ASN A 23 -3.94 -7.39 22.32
C ASN A 23 -4.09 -5.87 22.55
N GLY A 24 -5.29 -5.31 22.38
CA GLY A 24 -5.56 -3.88 22.58
C GLY A 24 -5.07 -2.96 21.45
N GLU A 25 -4.69 -3.52 20.30
CA GLU A 25 -4.24 -2.76 19.12
C GLU A 25 -5.43 -2.22 18.30
N LEU A 26 -6.56 -2.94 18.34
CA LEU A 26 -7.83 -2.56 17.72
C LEU A 26 -8.93 -2.41 18.77
N THR A 27 -9.78 -1.41 18.61
CA THR A 27 -10.96 -1.21 19.49
C THR A 27 -12.19 -2.00 19.02
N SER A 28 -12.15 -2.61 17.84
CA SER A 28 -13.28 -3.34 17.25
C SER A 28 -12.81 -4.46 16.33
N ASN A 29 -13.67 -5.46 16.09
CA ASN A 29 -13.45 -6.52 15.10
C ASN A 29 -13.91 -6.11 13.68
N LYS A 30 -14.09 -4.81 13.45
CA LYS A 30 -14.51 -4.23 12.17
C LYS A 30 -13.60 -3.04 11.79
N PRO A 31 -12.28 -3.25 11.67
CA PRO A 31 -11.35 -2.21 11.23
C PRO A 31 -11.53 -1.89 9.73
N ILE A 32 -10.95 -0.79 9.25
CA ILE A 32 -10.73 -0.63 7.80
C ILE A 32 -9.67 -1.64 7.36
N ILE A 33 -9.84 -2.25 6.19
CA ILE A 33 -8.76 -3.00 5.54
C ILE A 33 -8.19 -2.14 4.41
N VAL A 34 -6.88 -1.98 4.38
CA VAL A 34 -6.17 -1.27 3.32
C VAL A 34 -5.27 -2.28 2.62
N VAL A 35 -5.44 -2.45 1.31
CA VAL A 35 -4.63 -3.39 0.53
C VAL A 35 -3.78 -2.57 -0.42
N ASP A 36 -2.46 -2.68 -0.31
CA ASP A 36 -1.52 -2.00 -1.20
C ASP A 36 -1.79 -0.49 -1.33
N GLY A 37 -2.03 0.15 -0.18
CA GLY A 37 -2.34 1.58 -0.07
C GLY A 37 -3.77 1.97 -0.48
N LYS A 38 -4.59 1.03 -0.99
CA LYS A 38 -5.97 1.29 -1.41
C LYS A 38 -6.94 0.89 -0.29
N PRO A 39 -7.62 1.85 0.37
CA PRO A 39 -8.57 1.53 1.45
C PRO A 39 -9.83 0.84 0.88
N LYS A 40 -10.18 -0.29 1.49
CA LYS A 40 -11.41 -1.06 1.25
C LYS A 40 -12.33 -0.91 2.46
N ARG A 41 -13.50 -0.29 2.27
CA ARG A 41 -14.39 0.04 3.39
C ARG A 41 -15.21 -1.19 3.80
N TYR A 42 -14.97 -1.63 5.04
CA TYR A 42 -15.45 -2.88 5.64
C TYR A 42 -16.96 -3.14 5.54
N HIS A 43 -17.81 -2.10 5.47
CA HIS A 43 -19.26 -2.24 5.60
C HIS A 43 -20.01 -2.49 4.28
N PHE A 44 -19.37 -2.32 3.13
CA PHE A 44 -20.04 -2.41 1.83
C PHE A 44 -19.39 -3.44 0.89
N GLU A 45 -18.06 -3.65 0.96
CA GLU A 45 -17.36 -4.50 -0.02
C GLU A 45 -17.06 -5.94 0.44
N LEU A 46 -16.91 -6.22 1.74
CA LEU A 46 -16.41 -7.53 2.21
C LEU A 46 -17.50 -8.58 2.49
N LYS A 47 -18.77 -8.18 2.49
CA LYS A 47 -19.91 -9.11 2.49
C LYS A 47 -20.21 -9.67 1.10
N GLU A 48 -19.94 -8.89 0.05
CA GLU A 48 -20.31 -9.23 -1.33
C GLU A 48 -19.10 -9.58 -2.20
N ASN A 49 -17.92 -9.00 -1.95
CA ASN A 49 -16.71 -9.24 -2.73
C ASN A 49 -15.56 -9.71 -1.83
N LYS A 50 -15.03 -10.91 -2.12
CA LYS A 50 -13.79 -11.40 -1.51
C LYS A 50 -12.62 -10.54 -2.02
N LEU A 51 -11.60 -10.31 -1.19
CA LEU A 51 -10.36 -9.72 -1.68
C LEU A 51 -9.75 -10.68 -2.71
N ASP A 52 -9.35 -10.17 -3.87
CA ASP A 52 -8.88 -10.99 -5.00
C ASP A 52 -7.40 -11.39 -4.88
N PHE A 53 -7.03 -11.91 -3.71
CA PHE A 53 -5.72 -12.50 -3.46
C PHE A 53 -5.82 -13.59 -2.39
N TYR A 54 -4.88 -14.52 -2.42
CA TYR A 54 -4.79 -15.63 -1.47
C TYR A 54 -3.92 -15.26 -0.28
N LYS A 55 -3.96 -16.07 0.78
CA LYS A 55 -3.05 -15.88 1.92
C LYS A 55 -1.58 -15.93 1.49
N SER A 56 -1.24 -16.79 0.51
CA SER A 56 0.12 -16.91 -0.03
C SER A 56 0.66 -15.64 -0.67
N ASP A 57 -0.24 -14.74 -1.09
CA ASP A 57 0.09 -13.49 -1.77
C ASP A 57 0.37 -12.37 -0.77
N ILE A 58 0.08 -12.57 0.51
CA ILE A 58 0.37 -11.59 1.56
C ILE A 58 1.87 -11.57 1.83
N LYS A 59 2.46 -10.39 1.69
CA LYS A 59 3.85 -10.10 2.08
C LYS A 59 3.92 -9.67 3.55
N LYS A 60 3.03 -8.76 3.96
CA LYS A 60 3.02 -8.19 5.31
C LYS A 60 1.61 -7.77 5.73
N ILE A 61 1.37 -7.79 7.05
CA ILE A 61 0.19 -7.20 7.68
C ILE A 61 0.68 -6.27 8.79
N ASP A 62 0.24 -5.02 8.75
CA ASP A 62 0.46 -4.01 9.78
C ASP A 62 -0.87 -3.55 10.37
N ILE A 63 -0.84 -3.13 11.64
CA ILE A 63 -2.01 -2.61 12.34
C ILE A 63 -1.72 -1.19 12.76
N LEU A 64 -2.57 -0.27 12.29
CA LEU A 64 -2.51 1.13 12.72
C LEU A 64 -3.52 1.35 13.84
N LYS A 65 -3.00 1.82 14.96
CA LYS A 65 -3.80 2.28 16.10
C LYS A 65 -4.67 3.46 15.69
N ASN A 66 -5.76 3.66 16.44
CA ASN A 66 -6.85 4.55 16.04
C ASN A 66 -6.41 5.99 15.74
N ASP A 67 -5.52 6.55 16.54
CA ASP A 67 -5.01 7.92 16.37
C ASP A 67 -4.25 8.08 15.04
N VAL A 68 -3.33 7.15 14.75
CA VAL A 68 -2.58 7.14 13.48
C VAL A 68 -3.51 6.85 12.31
N GLY A 69 -4.41 5.87 12.46
CA GLY A 69 -5.40 5.51 11.46
C GLY A 69 -6.33 6.67 11.10
N ILE A 70 -6.84 7.41 12.08
CA ILE A 70 -7.73 8.56 11.86
C ILE A 70 -7.00 9.68 11.11
N ARG A 71 -5.73 9.94 11.44
CA ARG A 71 -4.93 10.97 10.74
C ARG A 71 -4.79 10.67 9.24
N ILE A 72 -4.70 9.40 8.86
CA ILE A 72 -4.47 8.98 7.46
C ILE A 72 -5.79 8.72 6.72
N TYR A 73 -6.74 8.03 7.34
CA TYR A 73 -7.96 7.50 6.69
C TYR A 73 -9.27 8.14 7.20
N GLY A 74 -9.18 9.12 8.10
CA GLY A 74 -10.33 9.86 8.62
C GLY A 74 -11.20 9.06 9.58
N GLU A 75 -12.45 9.48 9.74
CA GLU A 75 -13.36 8.93 10.75
C GLU A 75 -13.63 7.42 10.62
N PHE A 76 -13.47 6.87 9.41
CA PHE A 76 -13.67 5.44 9.18
C PHE A 76 -12.66 4.58 9.96
N ALA A 77 -11.51 5.14 10.33
CA ALA A 77 -10.44 4.46 11.04
C ALA A 77 -10.57 4.54 12.57
N LYS A 78 -11.69 5.08 13.10
CA LYS A 78 -12.00 5.06 14.54
C LYS A 78 -12.05 3.65 15.15
N LYS A 79 -12.11 2.61 14.32
CA LYS A 79 -12.09 1.19 14.70
C LYS A 79 -10.72 0.52 14.46
N GLY A 80 -9.70 1.32 14.14
CA GLY A 80 -8.37 0.89 13.72
C GLY A 80 -8.31 0.51 12.24
N VAL A 81 -7.09 0.27 11.77
CA VAL A 81 -6.81 -0.06 10.35
C VAL A 81 -5.89 -1.27 10.29
N VAL A 82 -6.23 -2.20 9.41
CA VAL A 82 -5.38 -3.32 9.03
C VAL A 82 -4.82 -3.04 7.65
N VAL A 83 -3.52 -2.83 7.55
CA VAL A 83 -2.81 -2.61 6.30
C VAL A 83 -2.24 -3.94 5.83
N ILE A 84 -2.54 -4.33 4.60
CA ILE A 84 -2.08 -5.54 3.95
C ILE A 84 -1.22 -5.11 2.78
N THR A 85 0.02 -5.60 2.76
CA THR A 85 0.92 -5.48 1.62
C THR A 85 0.99 -6.83 0.93
N THR A 86 0.74 -6.87 -0.37
CA THR A 86 0.84 -8.09 -1.17
C THR A 86 2.22 -8.20 -1.83
N LYS A 87 2.59 -9.41 -2.23
CA LYS A 87 3.83 -9.69 -2.98
C LYS A 87 3.78 -9.15 -4.42
N ASN A 88 2.58 -8.85 -4.92
CA ASN A 88 2.40 -8.31 -6.27
C ASN A 88 2.59 -6.79 -6.33
N LEU A 89 2.57 -6.09 -5.19
CA LEU A 89 2.80 -4.65 -5.15
C LEU A 89 4.14 -4.25 -5.76
N ASP A 90 5.20 -5.01 -5.46
CA ASP A 90 6.55 -4.74 -5.99
C ASP A 90 6.54 -4.85 -7.53
N LYS A 91 5.80 -5.82 -8.09
CA LYS A 91 5.68 -6.04 -9.54
C LYS A 91 4.87 -4.94 -10.23
N GLU A 92 3.79 -4.46 -9.62
CA GLU A 92 2.97 -3.38 -10.19
C GLU A 92 3.72 -2.04 -10.18
N ALA A 93 4.50 -1.75 -9.13
CA ALA A 93 5.33 -0.55 -9.04
C ALA A 93 6.45 -0.55 -10.10
N GLU A 94 7.16 -1.67 -10.24
CA GLU A 94 8.19 -1.85 -11.27
C GLU A 94 7.61 -1.73 -12.69
N THR A 95 6.45 -2.36 -12.94
CA THR A 95 5.77 -2.29 -14.25
C THR A 95 5.29 -0.88 -14.56
N SER A 96 4.83 -0.12 -13.55
CA SER A 96 4.35 1.24 -13.72
C SER A 96 5.48 2.22 -13.99
N LEU A 97 6.59 2.15 -13.25
CA LEU A 97 7.77 3.00 -13.49
C LEU A 97 8.43 2.70 -14.84
N THR A 98 8.60 1.42 -15.16
CA THR A 98 9.16 1.02 -16.47
C THR A 98 8.25 1.42 -17.62
N SER A 99 6.92 1.36 -17.46
CA SER A 99 5.98 1.85 -18.47
C SER A 99 6.01 3.38 -18.60
N LEU A 100 6.15 4.11 -17.50
CA LEU A 100 6.24 5.57 -17.51
C LEU A 100 7.55 6.07 -18.15
N VAL A 101 8.67 5.40 -17.87
CA VAL A 101 9.99 5.70 -18.47
C VAL A 101 10.02 5.28 -19.94
N LYS A 102 9.53 4.07 -20.29
CA LYS A 102 9.46 3.62 -21.70
C LYS A 102 8.56 4.50 -22.56
N ASN A 103 7.45 4.99 -21.99
CA ASN A 103 6.56 5.92 -22.69
C ASN A 103 7.04 7.38 -22.66
N LYS A 104 8.24 7.67 -22.11
CA LYS A 104 8.79 9.02 -21.93
C LYS A 104 7.86 10.01 -21.21
N ASN A 105 6.96 9.50 -20.38
CA ASN A 105 6.00 10.32 -19.63
C ASN A 105 6.59 10.90 -18.35
N VAL A 106 7.79 10.47 -17.96
CA VAL A 106 8.52 10.96 -16.78
C VAL A 106 9.95 11.27 -17.19
N LEU A 107 10.40 12.48 -16.85
CA LEU A 107 11.77 12.93 -16.96
C LEU A 107 12.40 12.90 -15.56
N ILE A 108 13.60 12.34 -15.46
CA ILE A 108 14.30 12.16 -14.19
C ILE A 108 15.57 13.01 -14.27
N PHE A 109 15.88 13.70 -13.17
CA PHE A 109 17.18 14.33 -12.98
C PHE A 109 17.87 13.74 -11.75
N LEU A 110 19.17 13.46 -11.88
CA LEU A 110 20.07 13.10 -10.79
C LEU A 110 21.15 14.17 -10.72
N ASP A 111 21.27 14.83 -9.56
CA ASP A 111 22.20 15.94 -9.34
C ASP A 111 22.15 17.03 -10.43
N GLY A 112 20.92 17.34 -10.88
CA GLY A 112 20.66 18.36 -11.91
C GLY A 112 20.87 17.91 -13.36
N ASN A 113 21.31 16.67 -13.60
CA ASN A 113 21.50 16.11 -14.95
C ASN A 113 20.41 15.11 -15.29
N GLU A 114 19.94 15.10 -16.55
CA GLU A 114 18.95 14.10 -17.01
C GLU A 114 19.51 12.68 -16.81
N ALA A 115 18.70 11.81 -16.19
CA ALA A 115 19.10 10.46 -15.82
C ALA A 115 18.09 9.41 -16.32
N THR A 116 18.58 8.20 -16.54
CA THR A 116 17.72 7.06 -16.91
C THR A 116 17.28 6.28 -15.67
N ASN A 117 16.34 5.34 -15.84
CA ASN A 117 15.94 4.46 -14.73
C ASN A 117 17.11 3.59 -14.23
N ASP A 118 17.99 3.15 -15.13
CA ASP A 118 19.17 2.34 -14.80
C ASP A 118 20.18 3.15 -13.98
N ASP A 119 20.24 4.47 -14.16
CA ASP A 119 21.08 5.36 -13.36
C ASP A 119 20.54 5.49 -11.93
N ILE A 120 19.21 5.66 -11.77
CA ILE A 120 18.57 5.66 -10.43
C ILE A 120 18.84 4.35 -9.69
N GLN A 121 18.72 3.20 -10.35
CA GLN A 121 18.87 1.90 -9.68
C GLN A 121 20.27 1.68 -9.08
N LYS A 122 21.26 2.45 -9.53
CA LYS A 122 22.64 2.40 -9.01
C LYS A 122 22.87 3.38 -7.84
N VAL A 123 21.91 4.24 -7.53
CA VAL A 123 22.00 5.20 -6.42
C VAL A 123 21.82 4.46 -5.10
N ASP A 124 22.76 4.65 -4.17
CA ASP A 124 22.59 4.19 -2.79
C ASP A 124 21.54 5.08 -2.09
N PRO A 125 20.43 4.52 -1.56
CA PRO A 125 19.43 5.30 -0.85
C PRO A 125 19.95 6.09 0.36
N ASN A 126 21.09 5.71 0.94
CA ASN A 126 21.70 6.42 2.07
C ASN A 126 22.43 7.70 1.65
N ASP A 127 22.75 7.84 0.36
CA ASP A 127 23.41 9.03 -0.20
C ASP A 127 22.40 10.07 -0.73
N VAL A 128 21.10 9.77 -0.68
CA VAL A 128 20.04 10.65 -1.18
C VAL A 128 19.71 11.71 -0.12
N ASP A 129 20.02 12.97 -0.43
CA ASP A 129 19.64 14.11 0.40
C ASP A 129 18.15 14.43 0.25
N THR A 130 17.67 14.64 -1.00
CA THR A 130 16.28 15.03 -1.27
C THR A 130 15.73 14.37 -2.54
N VAL A 131 14.41 14.19 -2.57
CA VAL A 131 13.67 13.75 -3.76
C VAL A 131 12.54 14.74 -4.01
N GLU A 132 12.58 15.41 -5.15
CA GLU A 132 11.55 16.35 -5.56
C GLU A 132 10.71 15.78 -6.72
N VAL A 133 9.39 15.84 -6.59
CA VAL A 133 8.45 15.37 -7.61
C VAL A 133 7.68 16.57 -8.17
N LEU A 134 8.10 17.04 -9.35
CA LEU A 134 7.45 18.14 -10.03
C LEU A 134 6.28 17.68 -10.91
N LYS A 135 5.19 18.47 -10.92
CA LYS A 135 4.00 18.18 -11.71
C LYS A 135 3.59 19.40 -12.54
N LYS A 136 3.17 19.15 -13.79
CA LYS A 136 2.55 20.14 -14.69
C LYS A 136 3.39 21.43 -14.81
N GLU A 137 2.82 22.57 -14.41
CA GLU A 137 3.42 23.90 -14.54
C GLU A 137 4.72 24.07 -13.75
N ALA A 138 4.93 23.32 -12.66
CA ALA A 138 6.18 23.38 -11.90
C ALA A 138 7.37 22.83 -12.71
N ALA A 139 7.14 21.82 -13.55
CA ALA A 139 8.18 21.23 -14.39
C ALA A 139 8.55 22.08 -15.61
N LYS A 140 7.67 22.99 -16.05
CA LYS A 140 7.92 23.89 -17.20
C LYS A 140 8.86 25.05 -16.88
N LYS A 141 9.22 25.25 -15.61
CA LYS A 141 10.04 26.35 -15.12
C LYS A 141 11.48 25.94 -14.77
N LEU A 142 11.82 24.67 -14.98
CA LEU A 142 13.19 24.16 -14.89
C LEU A 142 14.00 24.55 -16.13
#